data_AF-A0A7J2PYJ0-F1
#
_entry.id   AF-A0A7J2PYJ0-F1
#
_cell.length_a   1.000
_cell.length_b   1.000
_cell.length_c   1.000
_cell.angle_alpha   90.00
_cell.angle_beta   90.00
_cell.angle_gamma   90.00
#
_symmetry.space_group_name_H-M   'P 1'
#
loop_
_entity.id
_entity.type
_entity.pdbx_description
1 polymer ?
#
loop_
_entity_poly.entity_id
_entity_poly.type
_entity_poly.pdbx_seq_one_letter_code
_entity_poly.pdbx_strand_id
1 'polypeptide(L)'
;MHKRGVIYISQDELKDLTDGLDDKLVKGLQNKIEDYKAEISDFKASLTSKDNEIKSSEETISNLNSEIEQGKSKISELESKSAEIDGLNSEIGNLKSQVEDLTNKNEEMNNKLGNLNTKIEELNTALSEKESNLNELKKDLEEKEKELGEQKSKLEKIETELNSTKPVQPTEYTSEERLICPSCGSVGKDIKSEEDKSKVLGYIGHSPMYGKKNVCKKCGYSF
;
A
#
# COMPACT_ATOMS: atom_id res chain seq x y z
N MET A 1 -101.91 103.38 67.27
CA MET A 1 -102.81 102.22 67.44
C MET A 1 -102.53 101.21 66.34
N HIS A 2 -101.82 100.13 66.64
CA HIS A 2 -101.85 98.87 65.90
C HIS A 2 -101.89 97.80 66.99
N LYS A 3 -103.05 97.15 67.17
CA LYS A 3 -103.21 96.08 68.14
C LYS A 3 -102.30 94.93 67.70
N ARG A 4 -101.22 94.68 68.42
CA ARG A 4 -100.49 93.41 68.31
C ARG A 4 -101.40 92.32 68.85
N GLY A 5 -102.09 91.63 67.96
CA GLY A 5 -102.85 90.42 68.30
C GLY A 5 -101.86 89.36 68.76
N VAL A 6 -101.89 89.02 70.04
CA VAL A 6 -101.17 87.85 70.55
C VAL A 6 -101.99 86.63 70.14
N ILE A 7 -101.47 85.86 69.20
CA ILE A 7 -102.06 84.57 68.81
C ILE A 7 -101.67 83.57 69.90
N TYR A 8 -102.63 83.17 70.73
CA TYR A 8 -102.45 82.09 71.70
C TYR A 8 -102.73 80.77 71.00
N ILE A 9 -101.68 79.99 70.74
CA ILE A 9 -101.81 78.60 70.28
C ILE A 9 -102.20 77.77 71.50
N SER A 10 -103.23 76.94 71.38
CA SER A 10 -103.64 76.05 72.46
C SER A 10 -102.62 74.94 72.68
N GLN A 11 -102.56 74.40 73.90
CA GLN A 11 -101.64 73.31 74.24
C GLN A 11 -101.93 72.04 73.42
N ASP A 12 -103.19 71.87 72.97
CA ASP A 12 -103.62 70.78 72.10
C ASP A 12 -103.17 70.98 70.64
N GLU A 13 -103.27 72.18 70.08
CA GLU A 13 -102.75 72.49 68.72
C GLU A 13 -101.23 72.36 68.63
N LEU A 14 -100.50 72.73 69.71
CA LEU A 14 -99.06 72.54 69.79
C LEU A 14 -98.70 71.05 69.79
N LYS A 15 -99.48 70.23 70.50
CA LYS A 15 -99.30 68.78 70.58
C LYS A 15 -99.59 68.09 69.24
N ASP A 16 -100.70 68.42 68.58
CA ASP A 16 -101.05 67.89 67.26
C ASP A 16 -100.00 68.22 66.19
N LEU A 17 -99.44 69.44 66.23
CA LEU A 17 -98.36 69.83 65.32
C LEU A 17 -97.06 69.06 65.61
N THR A 18 -96.78 68.77 66.88
CA THR A 18 -95.60 68.01 67.31
C THR A 18 -95.75 66.54 66.93
N ASP A 19 -96.88 65.92 67.24
CA ASP A 19 -97.20 64.52 66.92
C ASP A 19 -97.22 64.30 65.38
N GLY A 20 -97.75 65.26 64.61
CA GLY A 20 -97.76 65.20 63.15
C GLY A 20 -96.38 65.39 62.49
N LEU A 21 -95.48 66.15 63.15
CA LEU A 21 -94.09 66.31 62.71
C LEU A 21 -93.27 65.06 63.05
N ASP A 22 -93.48 64.50 64.26
CA ASP A 22 -92.82 63.28 64.74
C ASP A 22 -93.21 62.07 63.88
N ASP A 23 -94.50 61.88 63.55
CA ASP A 23 -94.96 60.77 62.70
C ASP A 23 -94.37 60.82 61.27
N LYS A 24 -94.27 62.02 60.67
CA LYS A 24 -93.64 62.19 59.34
C LYS A 24 -92.14 61.91 59.37
N LEU A 25 -91.44 62.41 60.39
CA LEU A 25 -90.00 62.19 60.54
C LEU A 25 -89.69 60.70 60.78
N VAL A 26 -90.44 60.06 61.68
CA VAL A 26 -90.30 58.64 62.01
C VAL A 26 -90.57 57.77 60.78
N LYS A 27 -91.66 58.01 60.05
CA LYS A 27 -91.95 57.27 58.80
C LYS A 27 -90.87 57.47 57.73
N GLY A 28 -90.37 58.69 57.58
CA GLY A 28 -89.28 58.99 56.63
C GLY A 28 -87.97 58.26 56.97
N LEU A 29 -87.63 58.19 58.26
CA LEU A 29 -86.47 57.44 58.73
C LEU A 29 -86.67 55.92 58.60
N GLN A 30 -87.87 55.41 58.89
CA GLN A 30 -88.22 54.00 58.70
C GLN A 30 -88.07 53.55 57.24
N ASN A 31 -88.56 54.34 56.29
CA ASN A 31 -88.41 54.03 54.87
C ASN A 31 -86.93 53.97 54.47
N LYS A 32 -86.12 54.95 54.90
CA LYS A 32 -84.67 54.94 54.62
C LYS A 32 -83.96 53.72 55.24
N ILE A 33 -84.38 53.29 56.43
CA ILE A 33 -83.82 52.10 57.07
C ILE A 33 -84.14 50.86 56.25
N GLU A 34 -85.37 50.71 55.76
CA GLU A 34 -85.74 49.58 54.90
C GLU A 34 -85.02 49.62 53.55
N ASP A 35 -84.88 50.80 52.93
CA ASP A 35 -84.12 50.97 51.69
C ASP A 35 -82.64 50.56 51.89
N TYR A 36 -81.97 51.06 52.94
CA TYR A 36 -80.60 50.68 53.24
C TYR A 36 -80.45 49.21 53.59
N LYS A 37 -81.45 48.60 54.24
CA LYS A 37 -81.45 47.17 54.54
C LYS A 37 -81.54 46.32 53.28
N ALA A 38 -82.33 46.76 52.29
CA ALA A 38 -82.39 46.13 50.98
C ALA A 38 -81.04 46.25 50.25
N GLU A 39 -80.45 47.44 50.20
CA GLU A 39 -79.13 47.65 49.59
C GLU A 39 -78.03 46.80 50.25
N ILE A 40 -78.02 46.71 51.59
CA ILE A 40 -77.07 45.85 52.33
C ILE A 40 -77.26 44.37 51.95
N SER A 41 -78.51 43.92 51.80
CA SER A 41 -78.80 42.55 51.39
C SER A 41 -78.26 42.26 49.99
N ASP A 42 -78.46 43.18 49.05
CA ASP A 42 -77.99 43.06 47.67
C ASP A 42 -76.46 43.08 47.59
N PHE A 43 -75.80 43.98 48.33
CA PHE A 43 -74.34 44.00 48.42
C PHE A 43 -73.78 42.72 49.01
N LYS A 44 -74.44 42.13 50.02
CA LYS A 44 -74.03 40.86 50.62
C LYS A 44 -74.15 39.69 49.63
N ALA A 45 -75.21 39.67 48.83
CA ALA A 45 -75.37 38.67 47.76
C ALA A 45 -74.28 38.83 46.70
N SER A 46 -73.99 40.06 46.28
CA SER A 46 -72.93 40.36 45.31
C SER A 46 -71.53 39.96 45.81
N LEU A 47 -71.21 40.26 47.07
CA LEU A 47 -69.96 39.82 47.71
C LEU A 47 -69.82 38.30 47.71
N THR A 48 -70.89 37.58 48.07
CA THR A 48 -70.90 36.11 48.07
C THR A 48 -70.66 35.55 46.66
N SER A 49 -71.26 36.17 45.64
CA SER A 49 -71.02 35.79 44.24
C SER A 49 -69.56 36.01 43.84
N LYS A 50 -69.00 37.17 44.20
CA LYS A 50 -67.60 37.49 43.90
C LYS A 50 -66.61 36.59 44.62
N ASP A 51 -66.87 36.21 45.86
CA ASP A 51 -66.04 35.24 46.59
C ASP A 51 -66.01 33.87 45.89
N ASN A 52 -67.14 33.42 45.34
CA ASN A 52 -67.19 32.17 44.58
C ASN A 52 -66.43 32.27 43.24
N GLU A 53 -66.53 33.39 42.54
CA GLU A 53 -65.75 33.66 41.31
C GLU A 53 -64.24 33.68 41.59
N ILE A 54 -63.83 34.28 42.71
CA ILE A 54 -62.42 34.30 43.14
C ILE A 54 -61.92 32.88 43.39
N LYS A 55 -62.65 32.07 44.17
CA LYS A 55 -62.26 30.67 44.44
C LYS A 55 -62.12 29.85 43.15
N SER A 56 -63.05 29.98 42.22
CA SER A 56 -62.98 29.28 40.93
C SER A 56 -61.77 29.74 40.09
N SER A 57 -61.44 31.03 40.16
CA SER A 57 -60.25 31.57 39.49
C SER A 57 -58.96 31.06 40.14
N GLU A 58 -58.90 30.96 41.47
CA GLU A 58 -57.77 30.40 42.22
C GLU A 58 -57.53 28.92 41.86
N GLU A 59 -58.59 28.12 41.77
CA GLU A 59 -58.52 26.72 41.33
C GLU A 59 -57.98 26.62 39.89
N THR A 60 -58.47 27.48 39.00
CA THR A 60 -58.01 27.53 37.60
C THR A 60 -56.52 27.90 37.52
N ILE A 61 -56.08 28.90 38.29
CA ILE A 61 -54.66 29.30 38.37
C ILE A 61 -53.81 28.14 38.89
N SER A 62 -54.26 27.43 39.92
CA SER A 62 -53.56 26.26 40.45
C SER A 62 -53.39 25.17 39.41
N ASN A 63 -54.43 24.88 38.62
CA ASN A 63 -54.38 23.89 37.55
C ASN A 63 -53.43 24.30 36.43
N LEU A 64 -53.51 25.55 35.96
CA LEU A 64 -52.61 26.09 34.94
C LEU A 64 -51.15 26.07 35.39
N ASN A 65 -50.87 26.37 36.66
CA ASN A 65 -49.51 26.26 37.20
C ASN A 65 -48.98 24.82 37.16
N SER A 66 -49.83 23.83 37.48
CA SER A 66 -49.47 22.42 37.38
C SER A 66 -49.16 22.01 35.93
N GLU A 67 -49.98 22.44 34.98
CA GLU A 67 -49.75 22.19 33.55
C GLU A 67 -48.45 22.84 33.04
N ILE A 68 -48.14 24.06 33.50
CA ILE A 68 -46.89 24.75 33.17
C ILE A 68 -45.68 23.95 33.66
N GLU A 69 -45.70 23.45 34.90
CA GLU A 69 -44.58 22.66 35.44
C GLU A 69 -44.41 21.31 34.72
N GLN A 70 -45.51 20.67 34.34
CA GLN A 70 -45.47 19.48 33.48
C GLN A 70 -44.89 19.80 32.09
N GLY A 71 -45.30 20.93 31.51
CA GLY A 71 -44.79 21.43 30.23
C GLY A 71 -43.28 21.68 30.27
N LYS A 72 -42.78 22.35 31.32
CA LYS A 72 -41.34 22.57 31.54
C LYS A 72 -40.57 21.26 31.65
N SER A 73 -41.10 20.30 32.41
CA SER A 73 -40.46 18.99 32.57
C SER A 73 -40.33 18.26 31.22
N LYS A 74 -41.38 18.33 30.39
CA LYS A 74 -41.38 17.74 29.04
C LYS A 74 -40.41 18.44 28.09
N ILE A 75 -40.28 19.77 28.19
CA ILE A 75 -39.29 20.54 27.42
C ILE A 75 -37.88 20.07 27.77
N SER A 76 -37.54 19.96 29.05
CA SER A 76 -36.21 19.48 29.46
C SER A 76 -35.93 18.04 29.00
N GLU A 77 -36.93 17.16 28.99
CA GLU A 77 -36.77 15.81 28.42
C GLU A 77 -36.47 15.86 26.91
N LEU A 78 -37.17 16.72 26.16
CA LEU A 78 -36.94 16.90 24.73
C LEU A 78 -35.57 17.49 24.43
N GLU A 79 -35.10 18.45 25.23
CA GLU A 79 -33.75 19.02 25.11
C GLU A 79 -32.68 17.94 25.33
N SER A 80 -32.85 17.07 26.34
CA SER A 80 -31.95 15.95 26.58
C SER A 80 -31.92 14.97 25.40
N LYS A 81 -33.08 14.64 24.82
CA LYS A 81 -33.16 13.77 23.63
C LYS A 81 -32.54 14.42 22.40
N SER A 82 -32.67 15.74 22.24
CA SER A 82 -32.02 16.47 21.16
C SER A 82 -30.50 16.36 21.27
N ALA A 83 -29.94 16.54 22.46
CA ALA A 83 -28.50 16.39 22.69
C ALA A 83 -28.00 14.96 22.42
N GLU A 84 -28.80 13.94 22.77
CA GLU A 84 -28.49 12.54 22.45
C GLU A 84 -28.46 12.30 20.94
N ILE A 85 -29.43 12.84 20.20
CA ILE A 85 -29.48 12.77 18.72
C ILE A 85 -28.23 13.41 18.10
N ASP A 86 -27.80 14.57 18.60
CA ASP A 86 -26.58 15.25 18.11
C ASP A 86 -25.32 14.41 18.38
N GLY A 87 -25.25 13.74 19.52
CA GLY A 87 -24.20 12.77 19.85
C GLY A 87 -24.17 11.59 18.87
N LEU A 88 -25.32 10.97 18.63
CA LEU A 88 -25.46 9.86 17.67
C LEU A 88 -25.12 10.28 16.24
N ASN A 89 -25.51 11.47 15.81
CA ASN A 89 -25.15 12.00 14.49
C ASN A 89 -23.64 12.19 14.33
N SER A 90 -22.96 12.63 15.40
CA SER A 90 -21.50 12.76 15.42
C SER A 90 -20.81 11.39 15.33
N GLU A 91 -21.32 10.38 16.04
CA GLU A 91 -20.82 9.01 15.98
C GLU A 91 -21.00 8.40 14.57
N ILE A 92 -22.18 8.60 13.95
CA ILE A 92 -22.44 8.19 12.57
C ILE A 92 -21.45 8.84 11.60
N GLY A 93 -21.14 10.13 11.79
CA GLY A 93 -20.13 10.84 11.00
C GLY A 93 -18.75 10.17 11.10
N ASN A 94 -18.30 9.89 12.33
CA ASN A 94 -17.01 9.23 12.57
C ASN A 94 -16.95 7.82 11.95
N LEU A 95 -18.02 7.03 12.10
CA LEU A 95 -18.10 5.69 11.53
C LEU A 95 -18.07 5.71 10.00
N LYS A 96 -18.72 6.69 9.36
CA LYS A 96 -18.65 6.86 7.89
C LYS A 96 -17.22 7.13 7.43
N SER A 97 -16.49 8.02 8.10
CA SER A 97 -15.09 8.29 7.77
C SER A 97 -14.20 7.05 7.95
N GLN A 98 -14.41 6.27 9.02
CA GLN A 98 -13.67 5.02 9.21
C GLN A 98 -13.95 3.98 8.11
N VAL A 99 -15.20 3.88 7.63
CA VAL A 99 -15.55 3.00 6.52
C VAL A 99 -14.88 3.44 5.23
N GLU A 100 -14.83 4.74 4.95
CA GLU A 100 -14.14 5.30 3.79
C GLU A 100 -12.63 5.00 3.82
N ASP A 101 -11.97 5.23 4.96
CA ASP A 101 -10.55 4.92 5.15
C ASP A 101 -10.25 3.43 4.96
N LEU A 102 -11.09 2.55 5.52
CA LEU A 102 -10.93 1.10 5.36
C LEU A 102 -11.17 0.66 3.91
N THR A 103 -12.11 1.30 3.20
CA THR A 103 -12.38 1.04 1.79
C THR A 103 -11.16 1.39 0.94
N ASN A 104 -10.60 2.58 1.12
CA ASN A 104 -9.39 3.03 0.42
C ASN A 104 -8.20 2.10 0.68
N LYS A 105 -7.99 1.70 1.94
CA LYS A 105 -6.94 0.74 2.31
C LYS A 105 -7.13 -0.62 1.65
N ASN A 106 -8.37 -1.08 1.50
CA ASN A 106 -8.67 -2.34 0.84
C ASN A 106 -8.37 -2.28 -0.67
N GLU A 107 -8.72 -1.16 -1.33
CA GLU A 107 -8.36 -0.92 -2.73
C GLU A 107 -6.84 -0.90 -2.95
N GLU A 108 -6.09 -0.21 -2.08
CA GLU A 108 -4.63 -0.22 -2.13
C GLU A 108 -4.05 -1.63 -2.01
N MET A 109 -4.58 -2.45 -1.10
CA MET A 109 -4.13 -3.83 -0.92
C MET A 109 -4.46 -4.70 -2.12
N ASN A 110 -5.65 -4.55 -2.71
CA ASN A 110 -6.03 -5.26 -3.94
C ASN A 110 -5.10 -4.90 -5.11
N ASN A 111 -4.75 -3.62 -5.26
CA ASN A 111 -3.79 -3.18 -6.28
C ASN A 111 -2.39 -3.79 -6.05
N LYS A 112 -1.91 -3.82 -4.80
CA LYS A 112 -0.64 -4.49 -4.47
C LYS A 112 -0.67 -5.98 -4.78
N LEU A 113 -1.77 -6.65 -4.48
CA LEU A 113 -1.97 -8.07 -4.77
C LEU A 113 -1.94 -8.33 -6.28
N GLY A 114 -2.63 -7.51 -7.07
CA GLY A 114 -2.58 -7.56 -8.54
C GLY A 114 -1.16 -7.44 -9.08
N ASN A 115 -0.40 -6.44 -8.62
CA ASN A 115 0.99 -6.24 -9.03
C ASN A 115 1.89 -7.42 -8.66
N LEU A 116 1.72 -8.00 -7.47
CA LEU A 116 2.47 -9.19 -7.05
C LEU A 116 2.14 -10.41 -7.91
N ASN A 117 0.88 -10.60 -8.28
CA ASN A 117 0.47 -11.69 -9.18
C ASN A 117 1.13 -11.55 -10.55
N THR A 118 1.10 -10.35 -11.14
CA THR A 118 1.82 -10.08 -12.39
C THR A 118 3.31 -10.37 -12.24
N LYS A 119 3.92 -10.01 -11.11
CA LYS A 119 5.33 -10.29 -10.89
C LYS A 119 5.64 -11.78 -10.79
N ILE A 120 4.74 -12.55 -10.18
CA ILE A 120 4.85 -14.01 -10.11
C ILE A 120 4.75 -14.62 -11.51
N GLU A 121 3.82 -14.16 -12.35
CA GLU A 121 3.69 -14.61 -13.73
C GLU A 121 4.97 -14.34 -14.54
N GLU A 122 5.52 -13.12 -14.47
CA GLU A 122 6.79 -12.77 -15.12
C GLU A 122 7.94 -13.69 -14.68
N LEU A 123 8.05 -13.95 -13.37
CA LEU A 123 9.10 -14.81 -12.82
C LEU A 123 8.93 -16.26 -13.27
N ASN A 124 7.71 -16.76 -13.36
CA ASN A 124 7.42 -18.11 -13.85
C ASN A 124 7.79 -18.26 -15.33
N THR A 125 7.48 -17.26 -16.16
CA THR A 125 7.90 -17.26 -17.58
C THR A 125 9.42 -17.25 -17.69
N ALA A 126 10.10 -16.37 -16.96
CA ALA A 126 11.57 -16.31 -16.96
C ALA A 126 12.21 -17.62 -16.47
N LEU A 127 11.62 -18.27 -15.47
CA LEU A 127 12.07 -19.58 -14.98
C LEU A 127 11.97 -20.63 -16.09
N SER A 128 10.82 -20.71 -16.77
CA SER A 128 10.59 -21.67 -17.86
C SER A 128 11.57 -21.46 -19.02
N GLU A 129 11.84 -20.21 -19.39
CA GLU A 129 12.86 -19.87 -20.40
C GLU A 129 14.25 -20.33 -19.96
N LYS A 130 14.63 -20.12 -18.69
CA LYS A 130 15.92 -20.58 -18.16
C LYS A 130 16.02 -22.10 -18.14
N GLU A 131 14.95 -22.81 -17.79
CA GLU A 131 14.90 -24.27 -17.85
C GLU A 131 15.08 -24.79 -19.28
N SER A 132 14.42 -24.16 -20.27
CA SER A 132 14.60 -24.51 -21.69
C SER A 132 16.05 -24.33 -22.14
N ASN A 133 16.63 -23.16 -21.87
CA ASN A 133 18.03 -22.87 -22.20
C ASN A 133 18.99 -23.87 -21.52
N LEU A 134 18.73 -24.22 -20.26
CA LEU A 134 19.55 -25.18 -19.53
C LEU A 134 19.49 -26.58 -20.18
N ASN A 135 18.32 -26.99 -20.66
CA ASN A 135 18.17 -28.24 -21.40
C ASN A 135 18.87 -28.23 -22.76
N GLU A 136 18.87 -27.11 -23.47
CA GLU A 136 19.64 -26.94 -24.72
C GLU A 136 21.13 -27.02 -24.46
N LEU A 137 21.65 -26.25 -23.49
CA LEU A 137 23.07 -26.30 -23.11
C LEU A 137 23.52 -27.71 -22.68
N LYS A 138 22.66 -28.48 -22.01
CA LYS A 138 22.95 -29.88 -21.66
C LYS A 138 23.11 -30.76 -22.91
N LYS A 139 22.22 -30.62 -23.90
CA LYS A 139 22.34 -31.36 -25.16
C LYS A 139 23.60 -31.00 -25.93
N ASP A 140 23.91 -29.70 -26.00
CA ASP A 140 25.13 -29.22 -26.65
C ASP A 140 26.39 -29.77 -25.96
N LEU A 141 26.38 -29.83 -24.62
CA LEU A 141 27.47 -30.42 -23.84
C LEU A 141 27.64 -31.92 -24.15
N GLU A 142 26.55 -32.69 -24.16
CA GLU A 142 26.57 -34.12 -24.52
C GLU A 142 27.10 -34.35 -25.95
N GLU A 143 26.72 -33.50 -26.91
CA GLU A 143 27.23 -33.57 -28.28
C GLU A 143 28.73 -33.26 -28.34
N LYS A 144 29.18 -32.21 -27.64
CA LYS A 144 30.62 -31.86 -27.57
C LYS A 144 31.45 -32.94 -26.89
N GLU A 145 30.94 -33.58 -25.85
CA GLU A 145 31.61 -34.72 -25.19
C GLU A 145 31.78 -35.89 -26.17
N LYS A 146 30.76 -36.18 -26.99
CA LYS A 146 30.84 -37.21 -28.03
C LYS A 146 31.88 -36.86 -29.10
N GLU A 147 31.85 -35.64 -29.64
CA GLU A 147 32.85 -35.16 -30.61
C GLU A 147 34.27 -35.27 -30.06
N LEU A 148 34.48 -34.89 -28.79
CA LEU A 148 35.77 -34.99 -28.12
C LEU A 148 36.25 -36.45 -28.02
N GLY A 149 35.35 -37.38 -27.68
CA GLY A 149 35.64 -38.81 -27.64
C GLY A 149 36.02 -39.39 -29.02
N GLU A 150 35.33 -38.98 -30.08
CA GLU A 150 35.66 -39.35 -31.46
C GLU A 150 37.02 -38.79 -31.90
N GLN A 151 37.30 -37.52 -31.60
CA GLN A 151 38.59 -36.90 -31.89
C GLN A 151 39.74 -37.59 -31.15
N LYS A 152 39.55 -37.92 -29.87
CA LYS A 152 40.54 -38.65 -29.07
C LYS A 152 40.83 -40.03 -29.67
N SER A 153 39.79 -40.75 -30.10
CA SER A 153 39.95 -42.04 -30.77
C SER A 153 40.70 -41.94 -32.10
N LYS A 154 40.49 -40.85 -32.87
CA LYS A 154 41.25 -40.58 -34.11
C LYS A 154 42.71 -40.27 -33.80
N LEU A 155 42.99 -39.48 -32.77
CA LEU A 155 44.34 -39.19 -32.30
C LEU A 155 45.09 -40.47 -31.92
N GLU A 156 44.48 -41.35 -31.14
CA GLU A 156 45.08 -42.65 -30.77
C GLU A 156 45.42 -43.49 -32.02
N LYS A 157 44.52 -43.54 -33.02
CA LYS A 157 44.80 -44.23 -34.29
C LYS A 157 46.00 -43.62 -35.02
N ILE A 158 46.01 -42.29 -35.18
CA ILE A 158 47.13 -41.59 -35.84
C ILE A 158 48.44 -41.83 -35.08
N GLU A 159 48.44 -41.83 -33.74
CA GLU A 159 49.62 -42.15 -32.94
C GLU A 159 50.11 -43.59 -33.17
N THR A 160 49.19 -44.56 -33.25
CA THR A 160 49.57 -45.95 -33.58
C THR A 160 50.12 -46.09 -35.00
N GLU A 161 49.54 -45.39 -35.98
CA GLU A 161 50.02 -45.33 -37.35
C GLU A 161 51.39 -44.63 -37.46
N LEU A 162 51.60 -43.55 -36.71
CA LEU A 162 52.88 -42.85 -36.64
C LEU A 162 53.98 -43.73 -36.03
N ASN A 163 53.63 -44.51 -35.00
CA ASN A 163 54.57 -45.47 -34.39
C ASN A 163 54.89 -46.65 -35.32
N SER A 164 53.97 -47.07 -36.18
CA SER A 164 54.21 -48.12 -37.17
C SER A 164 54.95 -47.64 -38.42
N THR A 165 54.91 -46.33 -38.72
CA THR A 165 55.64 -45.69 -39.83
C THR A 165 56.95 -45.03 -39.43
N LYS A 166 57.36 -45.11 -38.15
CA LYS A 166 58.70 -44.72 -37.72
C LYS A 166 59.73 -45.53 -38.53
N PRO A 167 60.60 -44.91 -39.34
CA PRO A 167 61.64 -45.66 -40.02
C PRO A 167 62.53 -46.30 -38.97
N VAL A 168 62.83 -47.58 -39.15
CA VAL A 168 63.84 -48.32 -38.38
C VAL A 168 65.09 -47.44 -38.34
N GLN A 169 65.53 -47.04 -37.14
CA GLN A 169 66.84 -46.43 -36.98
C GLN A 169 67.85 -47.38 -37.63
N PRO A 170 68.64 -46.95 -38.64
CA PRO A 170 69.79 -47.71 -39.04
C PRO A 170 70.74 -47.70 -37.84
N THR A 171 70.83 -48.82 -37.15
CA THR A 171 71.93 -49.09 -36.25
C THR A 171 73.16 -49.28 -37.13
N GLU A 172 74.14 -48.40 -36.91
CA GLU A 172 75.48 -48.40 -37.53
C GLU A 172 75.56 -48.23 -39.06
N TYR A 173 75.73 -46.98 -39.50
CA TYR A 173 76.45 -46.67 -40.73
C TYR A 173 77.93 -46.46 -40.40
N THR A 174 78.78 -47.45 -40.65
CA THR A 174 80.23 -47.26 -40.76
C THR A 174 80.55 -46.82 -42.19
N SER A 175 81.17 -45.64 -42.33
CA SER A 175 81.34 -44.91 -43.59
C SER A 175 82.48 -45.41 -44.49
N GLU A 176 83.03 -46.61 -44.27
CA GLU A 176 84.31 -47.01 -44.87
C GLU A 176 84.25 -48.08 -45.97
N GLU A 177 83.10 -48.67 -46.30
CA GLU A 177 83.08 -49.83 -47.21
C GLU A 177 82.16 -49.68 -48.43
N ARG A 178 82.56 -48.85 -49.40
CA ARG A 178 81.99 -48.96 -50.76
C ARG A 178 82.85 -48.42 -51.89
N LEU A 179 84.17 -48.34 -51.71
CA LEU A 179 85.06 -48.09 -52.85
C LEU A 179 85.28 -49.41 -53.60
N ILE A 180 84.86 -49.45 -54.86
CA ILE A 180 84.92 -50.62 -55.74
C ILE A 180 85.64 -50.22 -57.02
N CYS A 181 86.65 -50.99 -57.45
CA CYS A 181 87.34 -50.77 -58.71
C CYS A 181 86.38 -51.00 -59.89
N PRO A 182 86.09 -50.00 -60.73
CA PRO A 182 85.16 -50.14 -61.85
C PRO A 182 85.59 -51.16 -62.92
N SER A 183 86.89 -51.48 -62.98
CA SER A 183 87.46 -52.34 -64.01
C SER A 183 87.48 -53.83 -63.63
N CYS A 184 87.64 -54.19 -62.36
CA CYS A 184 87.76 -55.60 -61.93
C CYS A 184 86.95 -55.96 -60.68
N GLY A 185 86.21 -55.01 -60.10
CA GLY A 185 85.36 -55.26 -58.93
C GLY A 185 86.10 -55.45 -57.60
N SER A 186 87.43 -55.25 -57.55
CA SER A 186 88.18 -55.32 -56.29
C SER A 186 87.76 -54.19 -55.34
N VAL A 187 87.67 -54.47 -54.03
CA VAL A 187 87.10 -53.55 -53.04
C VAL A 187 88.06 -53.26 -51.88
N GLY A 188 87.87 -52.12 -51.22
CA GLY A 188 88.55 -51.79 -49.96
C GLY A 188 90.08 -51.81 -50.05
N LYS A 189 90.71 -52.78 -49.37
CA LYS A 189 92.18 -52.89 -49.18
C LYS A 189 92.99 -52.96 -50.49
N ASP A 190 92.34 -53.41 -51.56
CA ASP A 190 92.91 -53.52 -52.91
C ASP A 190 92.87 -52.21 -53.69
N ILE A 191 92.32 -51.13 -53.13
CA ILE A 191 92.30 -49.80 -53.74
C ILE A 191 93.24 -48.88 -52.94
N LYS A 192 94.18 -48.24 -53.64
CA LYS A 192 95.12 -47.28 -53.05
C LYS A 192 94.82 -45.88 -53.57
N SER A 193 94.67 -44.90 -52.70
CA SER A 193 94.63 -43.50 -53.12
C SER A 193 96.05 -42.97 -53.30
N GLU A 194 96.34 -42.42 -54.46
CA GLU A 194 97.62 -41.81 -54.82
C GLU A 194 97.40 -40.40 -55.39
N GLU A 195 98.42 -39.56 -55.30
CA GLU A 195 98.38 -38.22 -55.89
C GLU A 195 98.50 -38.30 -57.42
N ASP A 196 97.51 -37.73 -58.10
CA ASP A 196 97.49 -37.58 -59.54
C ASP A 196 98.30 -36.36 -59.96
N LYS A 197 99.60 -36.58 -60.19
CA LYS A 197 100.52 -35.52 -60.62
C LYS A 197 100.14 -34.82 -61.94
N SER A 198 99.21 -35.40 -62.70
CA SER A 198 98.66 -34.77 -63.91
C SER A 198 97.61 -33.68 -63.60
N LYS A 199 97.04 -33.69 -62.39
CA LYS A 199 95.97 -32.79 -61.96
C LYS A 199 96.43 -31.94 -60.78
N VAL A 200 97.09 -30.82 -61.08
CA VAL A 200 97.44 -29.81 -60.06
C VAL A 200 96.15 -29.08 -59.67
N LEU A 201 95.77 -29.18 -58.39
CA LEU A 201 94.61 -28.47 -57.85
C LEU A 201 94.97 -27.04 -57.42
N GLY A 202 96.24 -26.80 -57.08
CA GLY A 202 96.74 -25.50 -56.68
C GLY A 202 98.20 -25.58 -56.24
N TYR A 203 98.75 -24.48 -55.75
CA TYR A 203 100.09 -24.42 -55.17
C TYR A 203 100.00 -23.95 -53.71
N ILE A 204 100.71 -24.64 -52.81
CA ILE A 204 100.93 -24.17 -51.45
C ILE A 204 102.40 -23.75 -51.37
N GLY A 205 102.64 -22.44 -51.44
CA GLY A 205 103.99 -21.89 -51.61
C GLY A 205 104.57 -22.23 -52.98
N HIS A 206 105.79 -22.78 -53.02
CA HIS A 206 106.46 -23.21 -54.26
C HIS A 206 106.25 -24.70 -54.60
N SER A 207 105.40 -25.42 -53.87
CA SER A 207 105.12 -26.84 -54.13
C SER A 207 103.70 -27.04 -54.68
N PRO A 208 103.52 -27.76 -55.82
CA PRO A 208 102.21 -28.07 -56.37
C PRO A 208 101.47 -29.08 -55.48
N MET A 209 100.18 -28.81 -55.24
CA MET A 209 99.24 -29.74 -54.62
C MET A 209 98.45 -30.44 -55.72
N TYR A 210 98.52 -31.77 -55.72
CA TYR A 210 97.89 -32.61 -56.74
C TYR A 210 96.58 -33.21 -56.22
N GLY A 211 95.63 -33.46 -57.12
CA GLY A 211 94.39 -34.18 -56.80
C GLY A 211 94.67 -35.63 -56.45
N LYS A 212 93.77 -36.29 -55.73
CA LYS A 212 93.90 -37.73 -55.44
C LYS A 212 93.13 -38.55 -56.48
N LYS A 213 93.70 -39.68 -56.89
CA LYS A 213 93.04 -40.73 -57.67
C LYS A 213 93.17 -42.06 -56.95
N ASN A 214 92.25 -42.98 -57.22
CA ASN A 214 92.27 -44.32 -56.67
C ASN A 214 92.81 -45.28 -57.72
N VAL A 215 93.80 -46.07 -57.35
CA VAL A 215 94.42 -47.08 -58.22
C VAL A 215 94.13 -48.45 -57.63
N CYS A 216 93.59 -49.34 -58.46
CA CYS A 216 93.40 -50.73 -58.08
C CYS A 216 94.74 -51.48 -58.11
N LYS A 217 95.14 -52.05 -56.98
CA LYS A 217 96.37 -52.85 -56.85
C LYS A 217 96.32 -54.15 -57.66
N LYS A 218 95.12 -54.67 -57.98
CA LYS A 218 94.96 -55.93 -58.73
C LYS A 218 95.02 -55.76 -60.24
N CYS A 219 94.30 -54.79 -60.80
CA CYS A 219 94.25 -54.60 -62.26
C CYS A 219 95.01 -53.37 -62.75
N GLY A 220 95.55 -52.54 -61.85
CA GLY A 220 96.26 -51.30 -62.20
C GLY A 220 95.36 -50.15 -62.67
N TYR A 221 94.04 -50.35 -62.76
CA TYR A 221 93.11 -49.32 -63.24
C TYR A 221 93.01 -48.15 -62.24
N SER A 222 93.16 -46.93 -62.75
CA SER A 222 93.06 -45.69 -61.97
C SER A 222 91.74 -44.96 -62.25
N PHE A 223 91.02 -44.56 -61.20
CA PHE A 223 89.72 -43.89 -61.24
C PHE A 223 89.53 -42.87 -60.11
#